data_AF-A0A4P7R5U7-F1
#
_entry.id   AF-A0A4P7R5U7-F1
#
_cell.length_a   1.000
_cell.length_b   1.000
_cell.length_c   1.000
_cell.angle_alpha   90.00
_cell.angle_beta   90.00
_cell.angle_gamma   90.00
#
_symmetry.space_group_name_H-M   'P 1'
#
loop_
_entity.id
_entity.type
_entity.pdbx_description
1 polymer ?
#
loop_
_entity_poly.entity_id
_entity_poly.type
_entity_poly.pdbx_seq_one_letter_code
_entity_poly.pdbx_strand_id
1 'polypeptide(L)'
;MAISDPTLPDNPIIHVNAAFERLTGYARDEVVGRNCRFLQGPETYPEDVSRLRDAIGRSERLEIDLLNHRKDGTPFWNRLLVAPVFDRSRHLRYYVASQHDVTLERETLALLEAEQRELEASAAETQVRLADSAARLQFALKAGRLGAWTFDPASQHLDASDGCKIVFGYDPGAAFGYPEFLETIHPEDRARVVEAIQETIATGCDYDIEYRIVTPTAEVRWVAIRGELLTRADGTALSMTGFSTDITERKRTEEHRALLAGELTHRVKNTLATVSAIVNQTLRDAASMSEARDTIGARIGSLAVAHDLLLRDEVEGATIADIVTGVMAPFDDGGGRLFSVEGPHVRLEPRVTLALSMALHELATNAAKYGALHVAGGHVTISWSVGIGEGGRRLAFMWEETGGPVVTTPTRTGFGSRMIERVLAQHMRGTARIEYRDTGVVFTIDAPL
;
A
#
# COMPACT_ATOMS: atom_id res chain seq x y z
N MET A 1 68.98 11.64 -40.87
CA MET A 1 70.23 11.19 -40.22
C MET A 1 71.26 12.27 -40.36
N ALA A 2 71.83 12.70 -39.25
CA ALA A 2 72.95 13.64 -39.18
C ALA A 2 74.09 13.00 -38.36
N ILE A 3 75.32 13.33 -38.68
CA ILE A 3 76.51 12.95 -37.91
C ILE A 3 77.21 14.24 -37.50
N SER A 4 77.55 14.38 -36.22
CA SER A 4 78.31 15.51 -35.69
C SER A 4 79.61 15.05 -35.03
N ASP A 5 80.60 15.94 -35.00
CA ASP A 5 81.93 15.66 -34.46
C ASP A 5 82.15 16.43 -33.15
N PRO A 6 82.06 15.77 -31.98
CA PRO A 6 82.25 16.42 -30.69
C PRO A 6 83.71 16.80 -30.39
N THR A 7 84.68 16.39 -31.23
CA THR A 7 86.09 16.79 -31.10
C THR A 7 86.37 18.19 -31.65
N LEU A 8 85.45 18.71 -32.48
CA LEU A 8 85.51 20.07 -33.02
C LEU A 8 84.73 21.04 -32.10
N PRO A 9 85.14 22.33 -32.05
CA PRO A 9 84.42 23.33 -31.27
C PRO A 9 82.93 23.38 -31.64
N ASP A 10 82.07 23.40 -30.62
CA ASP A 10 80.60 23.48 -30.75
C ASP A 10 79.89 22.24 -31.35
N ASN A 11 80.59 21.09 -31.48
CA ASN A 11 80.03 19.82 -31.99
C ASN A 11 79.24 20.00 -33.32
N PRO A 12 79.91 20.44 -34.40
CA PRO A 12 79.27 20.75 -35.67
C PRO A 12 78.85 19.48 -36.41
N ILE A 13 77.79 19.60 -37.21
CA ILE A 13 77.35 18.56 -38.14
C ILE A 13 78.41 18.40 -39.24
N ILE A 14 78.93 17.19 -39.43
CA ILE A 14 79.89 16.85 -40.49
C ILE A 14 79.22 16.15 -41.68
N HIS A 15 78.04 15.57 -41.46
CA HIS A 15 77.30 14.87 -42.51
C HIS A 15 75.80 14.89 -42.25
N VAL A 16 75.00 15.00 -43.31
CA VAL A 16 73.55 14.78 -43.31
C VAL A 16 73.17 13.97 -44.54
N ASN A 17 72.10 13.18 -44.42
CA ASN A 17 71.52 12.46 -45.54
C ASN A 17 70.37 13.26 -46.20
N ALA A 18 69.96 12.83 -47.40
CA ALA A 18 68.86 13.48 -48.14
C ALA A 18 67.52 13.50 -47.40
N ALA A 19 67.29 12.57 -46.46
CA ALA A 19 66.09 12.57 -45.63
C ALA A 19 66.10 13.74 -44.62
N PHE A 20 67.26 14.11 -44.09
CA PHE A 20 67.40 15.29 -43.22
C PHE A 20 67.14 16.59 -44.00
N GLU A 21 67.64 16.69 -45.23
CA GLU A 21 67.39 17.85 -46.09
C GLU A 21 65.90 18.00 -46.39
N ARG A 22 65.21 16.90 -46.76
CA ARG A 22 63.75 16.91 -46.98
C ARG A 22 62.96 17.25 -45.72
N LEU A 23 63.38 16.75 -44.55
CA LEU A 23 62.71 16.99 -43.29
C LEU A 23 62.84 18.45 -42.85
N THR A 24 64.03 19.04 -42.97
CA THR A 24 64.32 20.37 -42.41
C THR A 24 64.17 21.50 -43.43
N GLY A 25 64.21 21.20 -44.72
CA GLY A 25 64.22 22.17 -45.81
C GLY A 25 65.56 22.86 -46.06
N TYR A 26 66.60 22.54 -45.28
CA TYR A 26 67.95 23.06 -45.48
C TYR A 26 68.79 22.14 -46.36
N ALA A 27 69.58 22.73 -47.25
CA ALA A 27 70.53 21.97 -48.05
C ALA A 27 71.78 21.60 -47.24
N ARG A 28 72.47 20.51 -47.61
CA ARG A 28 73.64 19.99 -46.91
C ARG A 28 74.75 21.03 -46.71
N ASP A 29 75.01 21.86 -47.70
CA ASP A 29 76.01 22.94 -47.65
C ASP A 29 75.64 24.05 -46.65
N GLU A 30 74.35 24.24 -46.36
CA GLU A 30 73.87 25.25 -45.38
C GLU A 30 73.95 24.77 -43.92
N VAL A 31 74.10 23.47 -43.70
CA VAL A 31 74.03 22.84 -42.36
C VAL A 31 75.34 22.20 -41.90
N VAL A 32 76.18 21.72 -42.83
CA VAL A 32 77.50 21.19 -42.50
C VAL A 32 78.37 22.30 -41.91
N GLY A 33 79.05 22.00 -40.81
CA GLY A 33 79.85 22.97 -40.05
C GLY A 33 79.09 23.73 -38.98
N ARG A 34 77.76 23.56 -38.85
CA ARG A 34 76.93 24.21 -37.82
C ARG A 34 76.48 23.20 -36.77
N ASN A 35 76.22 23.66 -35.55
CA ASN A 35 75.55 22.86 -34.54
C ASN A 35 74.05 22.74 -34.85
N CYS A 36 73.46 21.55 -34.67
CA CYS A 36 72.05 21.26 -34.98
C CYS A 36 71.02 22.15 -34.24
N ARG A 37 71.45 22.93 -33.23
CA ARG A 37 70.59 23.88 -32.50
C ARG A 37 69.93 24.95 -33.39
N PHE A 38 70.40 25.16 -34.63
CA PHE A 38 69.75 26.12 -35.54
C PHE A 38 68.31 25.73 -35.91
N LEU A 39 67.91 24.46 -35.70
CA LEU A 39 66.52 24.01 -35.86
C LEU A 39 65.63 24.41 -34.69
N GLN A 40 66.19 24.89 -33.58
CA GLN A 40 65.42 25.38 -32.43
C GLN A 40 64.87 26.78 -32.74
N GLY A 41 63.72 27.12 -32.18
CA GLY A 41 63.10 28.43 -32.32
C GLY A 41 62.49 28.93 -31.02
N PRO A 42 61.74 30.04 -31.05
CA PRO A 42 61.17 30.67 -29.85
C PRO A 42 60.25 29.75 -29.04
N GLU A 43 59.56 28.82 -29.72
CA GLU A 43 58.62 27.88 -29.11
C GLU A 43 59.29 26.57 -28.64
N THR A 44 60.59 26.38 -28.89
CA THR A 44 61.30 25.19 -28.45
C THR A 44 61.46 25.18 -26.93
N TYR A 45 60.94 24.13 -26.29
CA TYR A 45 60.96 23.96 -24.84
C TYR A 45 62.41 23.91 -24.29
N PRO A 46 62.81 24.87 -23.42
CA PRO A 46 64.16 24.92 -22.86
C PRO A 46 64.55 23.68 -22.04
N GLU A 47 63.57 23.03 -21.42
CA GLU A 47 63.77 21.81 -20.62
C GLU A 47 64.24 20.63 -21.49
N ASP A 48 63.62 20.41 -22.65
CA ASP A 48 64.01 19.35 -23.59
C ASP A 48 65.39 19.61 -24.19
N VAL A 49 65.71 20.89 -24.45
CA VAL A 49 67.07 21.30 -24.87
C VAL A 49 68.09 21.03 -23.76
N SER A 50 67.75 21.28 -22.49
CA SER A 50 68.62 20.98 -21.36
C SER A 50 68.86 19.47 -21.23
N ARG A 51 67.81 18.66 -21.32
CA ARG A 51 67.91 17.19 -21.29
C ARG A 51 68.80 16.65 -22.40
N LEU A 52 68.67 17.19 -23.61
CA LEU A 52 69.54 16.87 -24.74
C LEU A 52 71.00 17.26 -24.48
N ARG A 53 71.24 18.46 -23.95
CA ARG A 53 72.57 18.95 -23.60
C ARG A 53 73.23 18.06 -22.53
N ASP A 54 72.48 17.69 -21.50
CA ASP A 54 72.97 16.86 -20.40
C ASP A 54 73.35 15.46 -20.90
N ALA A 55 72.53 14.84 -21.75
CA ALA A 55 72.83 13.55 -22.36
C ALA A 55 74.09 13.61 -23.24
N ILE A 56 74.26 14.67 -24.03
CA ILE A 56 75.47 14.91 -24.83
C ILE A 56 76.69 15.13 -23.91
N GLY A 57 76.53 15.87 -22.80
CA GLY A 57 77.59 16.11 -21.83
C GLY A 57 78.06 14.83 -21.13
N ARG A 58 77.15 13.89 -20.88
CA ARG A 58 77.44 12.57 -20.28
C ARG A 58 77.82 11.50 -21.28
N SER A 59 77.78 11.79 -22.58
CA SER A 59 77.97 10.80 -23.63
C SER A 59 77.00 9.62 -23.53
N GLU A 60 75.72 9.92 -23.32
CA GLU A 60 74.63 8.94 -23.22
C GLU A 60 73.74 8.98 -24.47
N ARG A 61 73.10 7.84 -24.78
CA ARG A 61 72.06 7.78 -25.81
C ARG A 61 70.78 8.44 -25.29
N LEU A 62 70.15 9.28 -26.10
CA LEU A 62 68.87 9.91 -25.79
C LEU A 62 67.91 9.82 -26.97
N GLU A 63 66.65 9.51 -26.68
CA GLU A 63 65.53 9.68 -27.60
C GLU A 63 64.55 10.69 -26.98
N ILE A 64 64.24 11.73 -27.73
CA ILE A 64 63.41 12.86 -27.25
C ILE A 64 62.68 13.53 -28.41
N ASP A 65 61.44 13.94 -28.17
CA ASP A 65 60.68 14.76 -29.11
C ASP A 65 60.98 16.24 -28.84
N LEU A 66 61.62 16.94 -29.78
CA LEU A 66 61.90 18.37 -29.68
C LEU A 66 61.06 19.15 -30.69
N LEU A 67 60.46 20.25 -30.26
CA LEU A 67 59.84 21.19 -31.19
C LEU A 67 60.93 21.91 -31.99
N ASN A 68 60.97 21.70 -33.30
CA ASN A 68 61.94 22.30 -34.22
C ASN A 68 61.22 23.05 -35.33
N HIS A 69 61.96 23.90 -36.05
CA HIS A 69 61.43 24.71 -37.14
C HIS A 69 62.16 24.38 -38.43
N ARG A 70 61.41 24.21 -39.51
CA ARG A 70 61.97 24.06 -40.85
C ARG A 70 62.52 25.40 -41.35
N LYS A 71 63.19 25.37 -42.51
CA LYS A 71 63.76 26.56 -43.15
C LYS A 71 62.71 27.65 -43.46
N ASP A 72 61.48 27.24 -43.77
CA ASP A 72 60.35 28.15 -44.02
C ASP A 72 59.69 28.70 -42.74
N GLY A 73 60.20 28.29 -41.56
CA GLY A 73 59.67 28.69 -40.26
C GLY A 73 58.56 27.78 -39.73
N THR A 74 58.10 26.78 -40.48
CA THR A 74 57.03 25.87 -40.00
C THR A 74 57.52 25.02 -38.81
N PRO A 75 56.81 25.02 -37.68
CA PRO A 75 57.15 24.16 -36.55
C PRO A 75 56.81 22.70 -36.85
N PHE A 76 57.60 21.78 -36.33
CA PHE A 76 57.36 20.35 -36.37
C PHE A 76 57.97 19.66 -35.15
N TRP A 77 57.33 18.59 -34.69
CA TRP A 77 57.87 17.75 -33.62
C TRP A 77 58.90 16.79 -34.21
N ASN A 78 60.17 17.00 -33.84
CA ASN A 78 61.30 16.19 -34.25
C ASN A 78 61.62 15.14 -33.18
N ARG A 79 61.26 13.88 -33.43
CA ARG A 79 61.75 12.74 -32.64
C ARG A 79 63.22 12.53 -32.96
N LEU A 80 64.06 13.04 -32.07
CA LEU A 80 65.51 13.02 -32.19
C LEU A 80 66.07 11.87 -31.35
N LEU A 81 66.68 10.90 -32.04
CA LEU A 81 67.50 9.88 -31.42
C LEU A 81 68.97 10.28 -31.61
N VAL A 82 69.69 10.57 -30.53
CA VAL A 82 71.14 10.84 -30.55
C VAL A 82 71.88 9.70 -29.86
N ALA A 83 72.88 9.15 -30.54
CA ALA A 83 73.73 8.08 -30.01
C ALA A 83 75.22 8.45 -30.15
N PRO A 84 76.01 8.34 -29.06
CA PRO A 84 77.45 8.50 -29.12
C PRO A 84 78.10 7.30 -29.81
N VAL A 85 79.12 7.56 -30.63
CA VAL A 85 79.95 6.56 -31.29
C VAL A 85 81.37 6.67 -30.75
N PHE A 86 81.85 5.57 -30.17
CA PHE A 86 83.18 5.48 -29.57
C PHE A 86 84.17 4.76 -30.48
N ASP A 87 85.45 5.12 -30.37
CA ASP A 87 86.54 4.38 -31.02
C ASP A 87 86.90 3.07 -30.27
N ARG A 88 87.90 2.34 -30.77
CA ARG A 88 88.38 1.08 -30.16
C ARG A 88 88.98 1.28 -28.76
N SER A 89 89.36 2.51 -28.42
CA SER A 89 89.94 2.90 -27.13
C SER A 89 88.89 3.51 -26.19
N ARG A 90 87.60 3.45 -26.55
CA ARG A 90 86.45 4.02 -25.82
C ARG A 90 86.43 5.55 -25.73
N HIS A 91 87.14 6.26 -26.61
CA HIS A 91 86.99 7.71 -26.72
C HIS A 91 85.80 8.05 -27.62
N LEU A 92 85.00 9.04 -27.20
CA LEU A 92 83.89 9.57 -27.99
C LEU A 92 84.44 10.19 -29.28
N ARG A 93 83.98 9.70 -30.44
CA ARG A 93 84.46 10.12 -31.75
C ARG A 93 83.42 10.87 -32.56
N TYR A 94 82.17 10.42 -32.56
CA TYR A 94 81.06 11.05 -33.29
C TYR A 94 79.76 10.96 -32.50
N TYR A 95 78.80 11.81 -32.84
CA TYR A 95 77.39 11.55 -32.54
C TYR A 95 76.66 11.22 -33.83
N VAL A 96 75.85 10.17 -33.81
CA VAL A 96 74.92 9.85 -34.88
C VAL A 96 73.51 10.18 -34.40
N ALA A 97 72.80 10.98 -35.18
CA ALA A 97 71.44 11.41 -34.89
C ALA A 97 70.47 10.93 -35.98
N SER A 98 69.34 10.36 -35.57
CA SER A 98 68.18 10.12 -36.43
C SER A 98 67.06 11.09 -36.06
N GLN A 99 66.33 11.56 -37.08
CA GLN A 99 65.27 12.55 -36.95
C GLN A 99 64.03 12.05 -37.68
N HIS A 100 62.88 12.14 -37.04
CA HIS A 100 61.59 11.79 -37.62
C HIS A 100 60.54 12.84 -37.24
N ASP A 101 59.66 13.17 -38.19
CA ASP A 101 58.55 14.08 -37.93
C ASP A 101 57.40 13.32 -37.30
N VAL A 102 57.05 13.65 -36.05
CA VAL A 102 55.96 13.02 -35.30
C VAL A 102 54.82 13.98 -35.05
N THR A 103 54.72 15.08 -35.81
CA THR A 103 53.70 16.12 -35.62
C THR A 103 52.29 15.54 -35.76
N LEU A 104 52.01 14.85 -36.88
CA LEU A 104 50.69 14.25 -37.14
C LEU A 104 50.33 13.16 -36.10
N GLU A 105 51.29 12.34 -35.69
CA GLU A 105 51.10 11.30 -34.66
C GLU A 105 50.68 11.95 -33.33
N ARG A 106 51.38 13.00 -32.90
CA ARG A 106 51.07 13.71 -31.65
C ARG A 106 49.73 14.44 -31.70
N GLU A 107 49.40 15.10 -32.81
CA GLU A 107 48.11 15.77 -32.98
C GLU A 107 46.95 14.76 -32.97
N THR A 108 47.11 13.63 -33.66
CA THR A 108 46.11 12.55 -33.69
C THR A 108 45.91 11.95 -32.30
N LEU A 109 46.98 11.68 -31.56
CA LEU A 109 46.91 11.18 -30.20
C LEU A 109 46.19 12.17 -29.27
N ALA A 110 46.51 13.46 -29.37
CA ALA A 110 45.86 14.49 -28.55
C ALA A 110 44.35 14.61 -28.86
N LEU A 111 43.96 14.49 -30.13
CA LEU A 111 42.54 14.48 -30.54
C LEU A 111 41.81 13.25 -30.00
N LEU A 112 42.39 12.06 -30.15
CA LEU A 112 41.80 10.81 -29.64
C LEU A 112 41.67 10.83 -28.11
N GLU A 113 42.67 11.34 -27.40
CA GLU A 113 42.60 11.49 -25.95
C GLU A 113 41.50 12.47 -25.53
N ALA A 114 41.29 13.55 -26.29
CA ALA A 114 40.20 14.49 -26.02
C ALA A 114 38.83 13.85 -26.25
N GLU A 115 38.64 13.14 -27.37
CA GLU A 115 37.41 12.39 -27.68
C GLU A 115 37.13 11.31 -26.63
N GLN A 116 38.14 10.56 -26.21
CA GLN A 116 38.00 9.54 -25.16
C GLN A 116 37.53 10.17 -23.84
N ARG A 117 38.12 11.30 -23.42
CA ARG A 117 37.71 12.01 -22.20
C ARG A 117 36.26 12.49 -22.29
N GLU A 118 35.83 12.96 -23.46
CA GLU A 118 34.45 13.40 -23.68
C GLU A 118 33.46 12.22 -23.61
N LEU A 119 33.80 11.09 -24.25
CA LEU A 119 33.01 9.86 -24.18
C LEU A 119 32.91 9.31 -22.76
N GLU A 120 34.02 9.29 -22.02
CA GLU A 120 34.05 8.85 -20.62
C GLU A 120 33.19 9.75 -19.72
N ALA A 121 33.25 11.08 -19.92
CA ALA A 121 32.40 12.02 -19.19
C ALA A 121 30.90 11.80 -19.50
N SER A 122 30.54 11.66 -20.77
CA SER A 122 29.15 11.40 -21.21
C SER A 122 28.61 10.06 -20.70
N ALA A 123 29.44 9.02 -20.70
CA ALA A 123 29.11 7.71 -20.15
C ALA A 123 28.89 7.79 -18.63
N ALA A 124 29.77 8.49 -17.90
CA ALA A 124 29.63 8.70 -16.45
C ALA A 124 28.34 9.46 -16.11
N GLU A 125 28.02 10.53 -16.83
CA GLU A 125 26.77 11.27 -16.65
C GLU A 125 25.53 10.41 -16.91
N THR A 126 25.57 9.61 -17.98
CA THR A 126 24.47 8.68 -18.32
C THR A 126 24.32 7.60 -17.26
N GLN A 127 25.43 7.06 -16.74
CA GLN A 127 25.41 6.07 -15.66
C GLN A 127 24.83 6.65 -14.36
N VAL A 128 25.18 7.89 -14.01
CA VAL A 128 24.60 8.58 -12.84
C VAL A 128 23.09 8.79 -13.03
N ARG A 129 22.65 9.26 -14.21
CA ARG A 129 21.21 9.43 -14.52
C ARG A 129 20.44 8.11 -14.45
N LEU A 130 21.01 7.03 -14.98
CA LEU A 130 20.40 5.69 -14.92
C LEU A 130 20.31 5.19 -13.48
N ALA A 131 21.37 5.36 -12.68
CA ALA A 131 21.38 4.96 -11.27
C ALA A 131 20.33 5.72 -10.45
N ASP A 132 20.21 7.03 -10.64
CA ASP A 132 19.22 7.87 -9.98
C ASP A 132 17.78 7.51 -10.43
N SER A 133 17.55 7.30 -11.72
CA SER A 133 16.26 6.82 -12.23
C SER A 133 15.87 5.45 -11.66
N ALA A 134 16.82 4.50 -11.61
CA ALA A 134 16.61 3.18 -11.05
C ALA A 134 16.28 3.23 -9.55
N ALA A 135 17.00 4.05 -8.78
CA ALA A 135 16.75 4.24 -7.36
C ALA A 135 15.36 4.83 -7.08
N ARG A 136 14.92 5.81 -7.88
CA ARG A 136 13.56 6.40 -7.77
C ARG A 136 12.48 5.38 -8.09
N LEU A 137 12.65 4.58 -9.15
CA LEU A 137 11.70 3.53 -9.50
C LEU A 137 11.61 2.48 -8.39
N GLN A 138 12.75 2.01 -7.88
CA GLN A 138 12.79 1.04 -6.78
C GLN A 138 12.11 1.58 -5.52
N PHE A 139 12.31 2.85 -5.18
CA PHE A 139 11.61 3.51 -4.08
C PHE A 139 10.09 3.53 -4.30
N ALA A 140 9.64 3.93 -5.50
CA ALA A 140 8.21 3.99 -5.82
C ALA A 140 7.54 2.60 -5.71
N LEU A 141 8.19 1.55 -6.23
CA LEU A 141 7.70 0.17 -6.13
C LEU A 141 7.60 -0.28 -4.66
N LYS A 142 8.63 0.00 -3.86
CA LYS A 142 8.65 -0.35 -2.43
C LYS A 142 7.58 0.41 -1.63
N ALA A 143 7.43 1.72 -1.88
CA ALA A 143 6.42 2.54 -1.21
C ALA A 143 5.00 2.11 -1.57
N GLY A 144 4.76 1.74 -2.83
CA GLY A 144 3.50 1.18 -3.30
C GLY A 144 3.25 -0.27 -2.91
N ARG A 145 4.22 -0.94 -2.26
CA ARG A 145 4.21 -2.39 -1.98
C ARG A 145 3.89 -3.22 -3.24
N LEU A 146 4.44 -2.78 -4.37
CA LEU A 146 4.25 -3.41 -5.67
C LEU A 146 5.35 -4.44 -5.91
N GLY A 147 4.96 -5.63 -6.33
CA GLY A 147 5.87 -6.67 -6.79
C GLY A 147 5.95 -6.73 -8.30
N ALA A 148 7.07 -6.29 -8.89
CA ALA A 148 7.28 -6.44 -10.34
C ALA A 148 7.51 -7.90 -10.73
N TRP A 149 6.99 -8.31 -11.88
CA TRP A 149 7.20 -9.62 -12.48
C TRP A 149 7.28 -9.51 -14.01
N THR A 150 8.02 -10.43 -14.62
CA THR A 150 8.11 -10.58 -16.07
C THR A 150 8.04 -12.06 -16.41
N PHE A 151 7.15 -12.42 -17.33
CA PHE A 151 6.89 -13.78 -17.75
C PHE A 151 7.13 -13.93 -19.25
N ASP A 152 8.03 -14.82 -19.64
CA ASP A 152 8.21 -15.25 -21.02
C ASP A 152 7.32 -16.48 -21.29
N PRO A 153 6.27 -16.35 -22.12
CA PRO A 153 5.35 -17.46 -22.40
C PRO A 153 5.98 -18.58 -23.24
N ALA A 154 7.05 -18.32 -23.99
CA ALA A 154 7.68 -19.33 -24.85
C ALA A 154 8.60 -20.26 -24.04
N SER A 155 9.39 -19.68 -23.11
CA SER A 155 10.29 -20.44 -22.24
C SER A 155 9.67 -20.83 -20.90
N GLN A 156 8.48 -20.29 -20.57
CA GLN A 156 7.85 -20.36 -19.25
C GLN A 156 8.75 -19.82 -18.14
N HIS A 157 9.63 -18.88 -18.47
CA HIS A 157 10.50 -18.24 -17.50
C HIS A 157 9.76 -17.09 -16.82
N LEU A 158 9.67 -17.15 -15.49
CA LEU A 158 9.14 -16.08 -14.66
C LEU A 158 10.31 -15.45 -13.89
N ASP A 159 10.54 -14.16 -14.12
CA ASP A 159 11.38 -13.32 -13.29
C ASP A 159 10.49 -12.53 -12.32
N ALA A 160 10.84 -12.54 -11.05
CA ALA A 160 10.04 -11.94 -9.99
C ALA A 160 10.94 -11.13 -9.05
N SER A 161 10.61 -9.85 -8.91
CA SER A 161 11.28 -8.98 -7.94
C SER A 161 11.06 -9.43 -6.50
N ASP A 162 11.91 -8.96 -5.59
CA ASP A 162 11.78 -9.18 -4.14
C ASP A 162 10.38 -8.83 -3.62
N GLY A 163 9.81 -7.72 -4.10
CA GLY A 163 8.45 -7.30 -3.74
C GLY A 163 7.39 -8.31 -4.16
N CYS A 164 7.54 -8.94 -5.34
CA CYS A 164 6.62 -9.97 -5.81
C CYS A 164 6.71 -11.20 -4.91
N LYS A 165 7.93 -11.69 -4.63
CA LYS A 165 8.13 -12.82 -3.73
C LYS A 165 7.49 -12.59 -2.35
N ILE A 166 7.66 -11.40 -1.78
CA ILE A 166 7.04 -11.02 -0.49
C ILE A 166 5.49 -11.08 -0.56
N VAL A 167 4.88 -10.57 -1.63
CA VAL A 167 3.42 -10.64 -1.85
C VAL A 167 2.96 -12.10 -1.84
N PHE A 168 3.69 -12.99 -2.51
CA PHE A 168 3.42 -14.43 -2.56
C PHE A 168 3.85 -15.21 -1.30
N GLY A 169 4.42 -14.55 -0.30
CA GLY A 169 4.81 -15.16 0.98
C GLY A 169 6.17 -15.86 0.96
N TYR A 170 7.01 -15.57 -0.03
CA TYR A 170 8.38 -16.07 -0.17
C TYR A 170 9.40 -15.07 0.36
N ASP A 171 10.54 -15.58 0.81
CA ASP A 171 11.71 -14.75 1.10
C ASP A 171 12.28 -14.14 -0.20
N PRO A 172 12.76 -12.88 -0.18
CA PRO A 172 13.38 -12.24 -1.35
C PRO A 172 14.49 -13.07 -2.02
N GLY A 173 15.27 -13.81 -1.24
CA GLY A 173 16.36 -14.67 -1.74
C GLY A 173 15.91 -16.04 -2.24
N ALA A 174 14.64 -16.42 -2.07
CA ALA A 174 14.14 -17.72 -2.49
C ALA A 174 14.01 -17.83 -4.03
N ALA A 175 14.12 -19.06 -4.53
CA ALA A 175 13.73 -19.38 -5.90
C ALA A 175 12.20 -19.26 -6.03
N PHE A 176 11.75 -18.52 -7.03
CA PHE A 176 10.33 -18.32 -7.31
C PHE A 176 10.15 -18.18 -8.82
N GLY A 177 9.78 -19.29 -9.47
CA GLY A 177 9.53 -19.35 -10.90
C GLY A 177 8.06 -19.66 -11.21
N TYR A 178 7.79 -19.96 -12.48
CA TYR A 178 6.45 -20.27 -12.95
C TYR A 178 5.81 -21.50 -12.27
N PRO A 179 6.55 -22.61 -11.99
CA PRO A 179 5.99 -23.73 -11.24
C PRO A 179 5.56 -23.34 -9.82
N GLU A 180 6.41 -22.64 -9.08
CA GLU A 180 6.12 -22.18 -7.72
C GLU A 180 4.92 -21.22 -7.71
N PHE A 181 4.89 -20.29 -8.67
CA PHE A 181 3.73 -19.42 -8.88
C PHE A 181 2.43 -20.21 -9.01
N LEU A 182 2.38 -21.22 -9.89
CA LEU A 182 1.18 -22.02 -10.08
C LEU A 182 0.78 -22.77 -8.79
N GLU A 183 1.75 -23.28 -8.02
CA GLU A 183 1.51 -23.96 -6.74
C GLU A 183 0.87 -23.07 -5.69
N THR A 184 1.22 -21.78 -5.65
CA THR A 184 0.61 -20.83 -4.71
C THR A 184 -0.85 -20.50 -5.00
N ILE A 185 -1.33 -20.70 -6.23
CA ILE A 185 -2.72 -20.32 -6.57
C ILE A 185 -3.69 -21.23 -5.83
N HIS A 186 -4.68 -20.62 -5.17
CA HIS A 186 -5.73 -21.35 -4.47
C HIS A 186 -6.42 -22.35 -5.43
N PRO A 187 -6.69 -23.60 -5.02
CA PRO A 187 -7.18 -24.65 -5.91
C PRO A 187 -8.42 -24.27 -6.73
N GLU A 188 -9.36 -23.54 -6.12
CA GLU A 188 -10.59 -23.07 -6.78
C GLU A 188 -10.34 -21.99 -7.85
N ASP A 189 -9.26 -21.22 -7.73
CA ASP A 189 -8.98 -20.09 -8.62
C ASP A 189 -8.02 -20.48 -9.77
N ARG A 190 -7.32 -21.62 -9.65
CA ARG A 190 -6.27 -22.05 -10.59
C ARG A 190 -6.72 -22.11 -12.05
N ALA A 191 -7.88 -22.72 -12.31
CA ALA A 191 -8.40 -22.84 -13.67
C ALA A 191 -8.61 -21.47 -14.33
N ARG A 192 -9.23 -20.55 -13.58
CA ARG A 192 -9.51 -19.18 -14.04
C ARG A 192 -8.22 -18.38 -14.28
N VAL A 193 -7.21 -18.53 -13.42
CA VAL A 193 -5.93 -17.82 -13.59
C VAL A 193 -5.19 -18.30 -14.84
N VAL A 194 -5.13 -19.62 -15.06
CA VAL A 194 -4.49 -20.18 -16.26
C VAL A 194 -5.20 -19.77 -17.53
N GLU A 195 -6.54 -19.79 -17.54
CA GLU A 195 -7.35 -19.34 -18.68
C GLU A 195 -7.09 -17.86 -19.00
N ALA A 196 -7.06 -16.99 -17.99
CA ALA A 196 -6.77 -15.57 -18.18
C ALA A 196 -5.37 -15.33 -18.77
N ILE A 197 -4.35 -16.09 -18.35
CA ILE A 197 -3.00 -16.00 -18.94
C ILE A 197 -3.04 -16.39 -20.41
N GLN A 198 -3.74 -17.47 -20.76
CA GLN A 198 -3.88 -17.94 -22.14
C GLN A 198 -4.64 -16.94 -23.01
N GLU A 199 -5.71 -16.34 -22.48
CA GLU A 199 -6.49 -15.32 -23.17
C GLU A 199 -5.66 -14.08 -23.48
N THR A 200 -4.88 -13.58 -22.50
CA THR A 200 -3.95 -12.46 -22.73
C THR A 200 -2.93 -12.79 -23.80
N ILE A 201 -2.32 -13.99 -23.77
CA ILE A 201 -1.35 -14.39 -24.79
C ILE A 201 -2.00 -14.48 -26.19
N ALA A 202 -3.23 -14.98 -26.28
CA ALA A 202 -3.91 -15.19 -27.55
C ALA A 202 -4.45 -13.89 -28.17
N THR A 203 -4.90 -12.94 -27.35
CA THR A 203 -5.60 -11.73 -27.81
C THR A 203 -4.76 -10.46 -27.69
N GLY A 204 -3.73 -10.45 -26.84
CA GLY A 204 -2.95 -9.27 -26.49
C GLY A 204 -3.69 -8.26 -25.62
N CYS A 205 -4.78 -8.65 -24.94
CA CYS A 205 -5.48 -7.79 -23.99
C CYS A 205 -4.66 -7.53 -22.72
N ASP A 206 -5.01 -6.47 -21.99
CA ASP A 206 -4.42 -6.19 -20.68
C ASP A 206 -4.76 -7.32 -19.70
N TYR A 207 -3.77 -7.79 -18.95
CA TYR A 207 -3.95 -8.79 -17.90
C TYR A 207 -4.31 -8.08 -16.60
N ASP A 208 -5.57 -8.12 -16.16
CA ASP A 208 -6.01 -7.62 -14.84
C ASP A 208 -6.89 -8.67 -14.16
N ILE A 209 -6.39 -9.25 -13.08
CA ILE A 209 -7.09 -10.33 -12.36
C ILE A 209 -6.85 -10.25 -10.85
N GLU A 210 -7.90 -10.49 -10.09
CA GLU A 210 -7.84 -10.70 -8.64
C GLU A 210 -8.12 -12.16 -8.31
N TYR A 211 -7.31 -12.78 -7.44
CA TYR A 211 -7.50 -14.16 -7.00
C TYR A 211 -6.83 -14.43 -5.65
N ARG A 212 -7.14 -15.59 -5.08
CA ARG A 212 -6.56 -16.04 -3.81
C ARG A 212 -5.31 -16.87 -4.06
N ILE A 213 -4.33 -16.68 -3.20
CA ILE A 213 -3.14 -17.52 -3.09
C ILE A 213 -3.06 -18.14 -1.70
N VAL A 214 -2.39 -19.28 -1.62
CA VAL A 214 -1.98 -19.94 -0.40
C VAL A 214 -0.46 -19.84 -0.33
N THR A 215 0.02 -19.08 0.65
CA THR A 215 1.45 -18.90 0.89
C THR A 215 2.10 -20.19 1.42
N PRO A 216 3.44 -20.32 1.39
CA PRO A 216 4.14 -21.46 1.99
C PRO A 216 3.84 -21.67 3.48
N THR A 217 3.42 -20.63 4.20
CA THR A 217 3.00 -20.67 5.61
C THR A 217 1.52 -21.03 5.79
N ALA A 218 0.82 -21.45 4.73
CA ALA A 218 -0.60 -21.77 4.68
C ALA A 218 -1.55 -20.57 4.98
N GLU A 219 -1.05 -19.33 4.90
CA GLU A 219 -1.88 -18.14 4.95
C GLU A 219 -2.55 -17.92 3.59
N VAL A 220 -3.86 -17.64 3.59
CA VAL A 220 -4.61 -17.23 2.39
C VAL A 220 -4.52 -15.72 2.22
N ARG A 221 -4.07 -15.28 1.05
CA ARG A 221 -4.01 -13.86 0.66
C ARG A 221 -4.81 -13.62 -0.62
N TRP A 222 -5.35 -12.42 -0.76
CA TRP A 222 -5.88 -11.95 -2.03
C TRP A 222 -4.81 -11.11 -2.73
N VAL A 223 -4.55 -11.43 -3.99
CA VAL A 223 -3.62 -10.69 -4.83
C VAL A 223 -4.35 -10.08 -6.03
N ALA A 224 -3.98 -8.86 -6.39
CA ALA A 224 -4.31 -8.24 -7.66
C ALA A 224 -3.07 -8.29 -8.55
N ILE A 225 -3.22 -8.85 -9.74
CA ILE A 225 -2.16 -8.93 -10.74
C ILE A 225 -2.56 -8.09 -11.93
N ARG A 226 -1.71 -7.14 -12.28
CA ARG A 226 -1.88 -6.29 -13.46
C ARG A 226 -0.66 -6.38 -14.34
N GLY A 227 -0.82 -6.57 -15.63
CA GLY A 227 0.28 -6.59 -16.58
C GLY A 227 -0.16 -6.39 -18.01
N GLU A 228 0.82 -6.15 -18.87
CA GLU A 228 0.64 -5.95 -20.31
C GLU A 228 1.46 -6.99 -21.08
N LEU A 229 1.00 -7.33 -22.29
CA LEU A 229 1.73 -8.20 -23.20
C LEU A 229 2.59 -7.35 -24.15
N LEU A 230 3.91 -7.54 -24.08
CA LEU A 230 4.83 -7.07 -25.10
C LEU A 230 4.86 -8.07 -26.25
N THR A 231 4.72 -7.58 -27.48
CA THR A 231 4.74 -8.39 -28.71
C THR A 231 5.97 -8.05 -29.56
N ARG A 232 6.44 -9.03 -30.33
CA ARG A 232 7.46 -8.83 -31.35
C ARG A 232 6.86 -8.12 -32.57
N ALA A 233 7.74 -7.64 -33.46
CA ALA A 233 7.34 -7.00 -34.72
C ALA A 233 6.49 -7.90 -35.64
N ASP A 234 6.54 -9.22 -35.48
CA ASP A 234 5.73 -10.20 -36.22
C ASP A 234 4.37 -10.51 -35.54
N GLY A 235 4.04 -9.84 -34.44
CA GLY A 235 2.80 -10.04 -33.69
C GLY A 235 2.83 -11.21 -32.70
N THR A 236 3.95 -11.94 -32.59
CA THR A 236 4.09 -13.01 -31.60
C THR A 236 4.32 -12.45 -30.18
N ALA A 237 3.80 -13.14 -29.16
CA ALA A 237 4.01 -12.80 -27.77
C ALA A 237 5.51 -12.86 -27.41
N LEU A 238 6.08 -11.75 -26.92
CA LEU A 238 7.47 -11.66 -26.46
C LEU A 238 7.56 -11.92 -24.96
N SER A 239 6.81 -11.17 -24.16
CA SER A 239 6.84 -11.25 -22.70
C SER A 239 5.63 -10.54 -22.10
N MET A 240 5.10 -11.04 -21.00
CA MET A 240 4.15 -10.34 -20.16
C MET A 240 4.90 -9.67 -19.01
N THR A 241 4.61 -8.42 -18.70
CA THR A 241 5.24 -7.72 -17.57
C THR A 241 4.22 -6.96 -16.77
N GLY A 242 4.42 -6.85 -15.47
CA GLY A 242 3.42 -6.25 -14.60
C GLY A 242 3.79 -6.16 -13.14
N PHE A 243 2.76 -5.90 -12.33
CA PHE A 243 2.84 -5.79 -10.88
C PHE A 243 1.86 -6.71 -10.17
N SER A 244 2.26 -7.19 -9.00
CA SER A 244 1.42 -7.87 -8.02
C SER A 244 1.22 -6.98 -6.81
N THR A 245 0.02 -7.00 -6.23
CA THR A 245 -0.33 -6.23 -5.03
C THR A 245 -1.12 -7.11 -4.09
N ASP A 246 -0.74 -7.14 -2.81
CA ASP A 246 -1.56 -7.75 -1.77
C ASP A 246 -2.76 -6.84 -1.45
N ILE A 247 -3.96 -7.36 -1.71
CA ILE A 247 -5.25 -6.68 -1.48
C ILE A 247 -6.07 -7.37 -0.38
N THR A 248 -5.44 -8.22 0.44
CA THR A 248 -6.11 -9.00 1.50
C THR A 248 -6.86 -8.11 2.47
N GLU A 249 -6.24 -7.06 2.99
CA GLU A 249 -6.88 -6.12 3.93
C GLU A 249 -8.07 -5.38 3.30
N ARG A 250 -7.95 -5.03 2.02
CA ARG A 250 -9.06 -4.43 1.27
C ARG A 250 -10.25 -5.40 1.17
N LYS A 251 -10.00 -6.66 0.80
CA LYS A 251 -11.04 -7.69 0.70
C LYS A 251 -11.68 -8.01 2.05
N ARG A 252 -10.89 -8.14 3.12
CA ARG A 252 -11.40 -8.30 4.50
C ARG A 252 -12.32 -7.15 4.91
N THR A 253 -11.95 -5.92 4.57
CA THR A 253 -12.79 -4.73 4.84
C THR A 253 -14.07 -4.74 4.02
N GLU A 254 -14.00 -5.10 2.74
CA GLU A 254 -15.17 -5.24 1.86
C GLU A 254 -16.14 -6.31 2.38
N GLU A 255 -15.63 -7.49 2.75
CA GLU A 255 -16.41 -8.59 3.32
C GLU A 255 -17.06 -8.21 4.67
N HIS A 256 -16.30 -7.57 5.57
CA HIS A 256 -16.83 -7.11 6.84
C HIS A 256 -17.96 -6.08 6.65
N ARG A 257 -17.79 -5.12 5.73
CA ARG A 257 -18.85 -4.15 5.38
C ARG A 257 -20.08 -4.83 4.80
N ALA A 258 -19.90 -5.82 3.91
CA ALA A 258 -21.00 -6.56 3.33
C ALA A 258 -21.78 -7.36 4.40
N LEU A 259 -21.08 -7.96 5.36
CA LEU A 259 -21.69 -8.68 6.48
C LEU A 259 -22.53 -7.74 7.36
N LEU A 260 -21.98 -6.60 7.75
CA LEU A 260 -22.71 -5.58 8.53
C LEU A 260 -23.94 -5.06 7.77
N ALA A 261 -23.82 -4.81 6.46
CA ALA A 261 -24.94 -4.38 5.63
C ALA A 261 -26.04 -5.46 5.56
N GLY A 262 -25.65 -6.74 5.47
CA GLY A 262 -26.57 -7.88 5.52
C GLY A 262 -27.33 -7.97 6.84
N GLU A 263 -26.62 -7.81 7.96
CA GLU A 263 -27.24 -7.82 9.30
C GLU A 263 -28.18 -6.64 9.52
N LEU A 264 -27.77 -5.43 9.15
CA LEU A 264 -28.62 -4.24 9.20
C LEU A 264 -29.89 -4.42 8.35
N THR A 265 -29.75 -4.96 7.14
CA THR A 265 -30.89 -5.25 6.26
C THR A 265 -31.86 -6.23 6.93
N HIS A 266 -31.35 -7.27 7.58
CA HIS A 266 -32.17 -8.21 8.33
C HIS A 266 -32.87 -7.55 9.52
N ARG A 267 -32.18 -6.69 10.28
CA ARG A 267 -32.74 -5.95 11.42
C ARG A 267 -33.85 -4.99 10.99
N VAL A 268 -33.62 -4.21 9.93
CA VAL A 268 -34.61 -3.28 9.37
C VAL A 268 -35.87 -4.03 8.90
N LYS A 269 -35.71 -5.15 8.20
CA LYS A 269 -36.84 -5.99 7.77
C LYS A 269 -37.68 -6.47 8.96
N ASN A 270 -37.04 -6.90 10.05
CA ASN A 270 -37.73 -7.33 11.26
C ASN A 270 -38.51 -6.18 11.92
N THR A 271 -37.92 -4.99 12.05
CA THR A 271 -38.60 -3.82 12.62
C THR A 271 -39.79 -3.39 11.76
N LEU A 272 -39.65 -3.37 10.43
CA LEU A 272 -40.75 -3.04 9.52
C LEU A 272 -41.91 -4.04 9.57
N ALA A 273 -41.61 -5.33 9.75
CA ALA A 273 -42.62 -6.36 9.96
C ALA A 273 -43.41 -6.11 11.26
N THR A 274 -42.71 -5.75 12.36
CA THR A 274 -43.35 -5.38 13.63
C THR A 274 -44.23 -4.15 13.50
N VAL A 275 -43.75 -3.08 12.84
CA VAL A 275 -44.55 -1.87 12.60
C VAL A 275 -45.81 -2.19 11.79
N SER A 276 -45.67 -3.00 10.74
CA SER A 276 -46.80 -3.42 9.90
C SER A 276 -47.82 -4.25 10.71
N ALA A 277 -47.36 -5.11 11.62
CA ALA A 277 -48.24 -5.84 12.53
C ALA A 277 -49.00 -4.90 13.49
N ILE A 278 -48.32 -3.90 14.06
CA ILE A 278 -48.93 -2.87 14.92
C ILE A 278 -50.03 -2.12 14.16
N VAL A 279 -49.74 -1.64 12.95
CA VAL A 279 -50.70 -0.88 12.14
C VAL A 279 -51.92 -1.72 11.80
N ASN A 280 -51.72 -2.90 11.21
CA ASN A 280 -52.82 -3.77 10.76
C ASN A 280 -53.73 -4.21 11.91
N GLN A 281 -53.15 -4.50 13.08
CA GLN A 281 -53.93 -4.94 14.23
C GLN A 281 -54.66 -3.78 14.90
N THR A 282 -54.04 -2.60 15.01
CA THR A 282 -54.67 -1.41 15.60
C THR A 282 -55.84 -0.92 14.74
N LEU A 283 -55.70 -0.93 13.42
CA LEU A 283 -56.80 -0.59 12.50
C LEU A 283 -57.99 -1.55 12.60
N ARG A 284 -57.76 -2.83 12.91
CA ARG A 284 -58.83 -3.81 13.11
C ARG A 284 -59.63 -3.59 14.39
N ASP A 285 -58.96 -3.17 15.46
CA ASP A 285 -59.55 -3.13 16.80
C ASP A 285 -60.10 -1.73 17.19
N ALA A 286 -59.70 -0.67 16.49
CA ALA A 286 -60.07 0.71 16.81
C ALA A 286 -61.55 1.03 16.51
N ALA A 287 -62.19 1.84 17.37
CA ALA A 287 -63.57 2.28 17.17
C ALA A 287 -63.68 3.46 16.18
N SER A 288 -62.59 4.20 15.95
CA SER A 288 -62.53 5.31 15.00
C SER A 288 -61.14 5.50 14.38
N MET A 289 -61.07 6.18 13.23
CA MET A 289 -59.80 6.53 12.60
C MET A 289 -58.96 7.52 13.43
N SER A 290 -59.57 8.34 14.29
CA SER A 290 -58.81 9.22 15.19
C SER A 290 -58.12 8.41 16.28
N GLU A 291 -58.87 7.52 16.94
CA GLU A 291 -58.33 6.62 17.96
C GLU A 291 -57.23 5.70 17.40
N ALA A 292 -57.42 5.18 16.18
CA ALA A 292 -56.42 4.36 15.50
C ALA A 292 -55.11 5.13 15.29
N ARG A 293 -55.20 6.39 14.83
CA ARG A 293 -54.02 7.25 14.59
C ARG A 293 -53.24 7.51 15.87
N ASP A 294 -53.93 7.89 16.94
CA ASP A 294 -53.31 8.21 18.22
C ASP A 294 -52.65 6.96 18.83
N THR A 295 -53.31 5.80 18.72
CA THR A 295 -52.80 4.52 19.22
C THR A 295 -51.61 4.02 18.41
N ILE A 296 -51.62 4.15 17.08
CA ILE A 296 -50.48 3.81 16.22
C ILE A 296 -49.29 4.72 16.56
N GLY A 297 -49.52 6.02 16.69
CA GLY A 297 -48.48 6.99 17.04
C GLY A 297 -47.81 6.67 18.38
N ALA A 298 -48.59 6.41 19.42
CA ALA A 298 -48.08 6.03 20.73
C ALA A 298 -47.24 4.73 20.68
N ARG A 299 -47.73 3.70 19.99
CA ARG A 299 -47.03 2.40 19.87
C ARG A 299 -45.73 2.50 19.06
N ILE A 300 -45.72 3.25 17.97
CA ILE A 300 -44.50 3.50 17.20
C ILE A 300 -43.50 4.31 18.04
N GLY A 301 -43.97 5.29 18.83
CA GLY A 301 -43.12 6.03 19.76
C GLY A 301 -42.49 5.13 20.83
N SER A 302 -43.26 4.23 21.44
CA SER A 302 -42.74 3.22 22.38
C SER A 302 -41.71 2.28 21.73
N LEU A 303 -41.98 1.86 20.50
CA LEU A 303 -41.04 1.05 19.72
C LEU A 303 -39.71 1.79 19.47
N ALA A 304 -39.77 3.10 19.21
CA ALA A 304 -38.58 3.94 19.04
C ALA A 304 -37.76 4.04 20.34
N VAL A 305 -38.41 4.26 21.49
CA VAL A 305 -37.74 4.28 22.80
C VAL A 305 -37.03 2.95 23.08
N ALA A 306 -37.71 1.82 22.79
CA ALA A 306 -37.09 0.50 22.94
C ALA A 306 -35.89 0.31 22.00
N HIS A 307 -35.96 0.82 20.78
CA HIS A 307 -34.83 0.79 19.84
C HIS A 307 -33.65 1.65 20.30
N ASP A 308 -33.88 2.83 20.86
CA ASP A 308 -32.84 3.69 21.41
C ASP A 308 -32.10 3.01 22.58
N LEU A 309 -32.83 2.32 23.47
CA LEU A 309 -32.24 1.53 24.55
C LEU A 309 -31.35 0.41 24.01
N LEU A 310 -31.76 -0.25 22.93
CA LEU A 310 -30.99 -1.31 22.27
C LEU A 310 -29.79 -0.82 21.45
N LEU A 311 -29.76 0.46 21.07
CA LEU A 311 -28.63 1.07 20.36
C LEU A 311 -27.54 1.58 21.31
N ARG A 312 -27.88 1.90 22.56
CA ARG A 312 -26.93 2.40 23.56
C ARG A 312 -26.03 1.30 24.15
N ASP A 313 -26.47 0.04 24.11
CA ASP A 313 -25.76 -1.10 24.70
C ASP A 313 -25.83 -2.31 23.72
N GLU A 314 -25.07 -2.23 22.61
CA GLU A 314 -25.18 -3.15 21.47
C GLU A 314 -24.82 -4.63 21.76
N VAL A 315 -24.14 -4.94 22.86
CA VAL A 315 -23.55 -6.28 23.07
C VAL A 315 -24.30 -7.13 24.11
N GLU A 316 -25.03 -6.54 25.08
CA GLU A 316 -25.60 -7.30 26.21
C GLU A 316 -27.09 -7.06 26.51
N GLY A 317 -27.79 -6.23 25.73
CA GLY A 317 -29.20 -5.86 25.99
C GLY A 317 -29.35 -4.82 27.11
N ALA A 318 -30.59 -4.48 27.50
CA ALA A 318 -30.86 -3.43 28.47
C ALA A 318 -31.17 -3.99 29.87
N THR A 319 -30.88 -3.22 30.92
CA THR A 319 -31.30 -3.60 32.28
C THR A 319 -32.80 -3.37 32.45
N ILE A 320 -33.46 -4.15 33.31
CA ILE A 320 -34.88 -3.93 33.63
C ILE A 320 -35.12 -2.50 34.16
N ALA A 321 -34.18 -1.98 34.97
CA ALA A 321 -34.24 -0.62 35.47
C ALA A 321 -34.24 0.41 34.33
N ASP A 322 -33.32 0.31 33.37
CA ASP A 322 -33.25 1.22 32.23
C ASP A 322 -34.52 1.18 31.37
N ILE A 323 -35.06 -0.03 31.17
CA ILE A 323 -36.33 -0.23 30.44
C ILE A 323 -37.48 0.47 31.16
N VAL A 324 -37.63 0.24 32.47
CA VAL A 324 -38.70 0.86 33.26
C VAL A 324 -38.55 2.37 33.24
N THR A 325 -37.37 2.90 33.56
CA THR A 325 -37.12 4.35 33.56
C THR A 325 -37.39 4.98 32.20
N GLY A 326 -36.88 4.38 31.11
CA GLY A 326 -37.07 4.91 29.77
C GLY A 326 -38.53 4.91 29.30
N VAL A 327 -39.28 3.85 29.62
CA VAL A 327 -40.68 3.72 29.20
C VAL A 327 -41.64 4.52 30.08
N MET A 328 -41.34 4.68 31.37
CA MET A 328 -42.18 5.47 32.30
C MET A 328 -41.92 6.98 32.22
N ALA A 329 -40.76 7.42 31.72
CA ALA A 329 -40.40 8.84 31.65
C ALA A 329 -41.46 9.78 31.05
N PRO A 330 -42.21 9.42 29.99
CA PRO A 330 -43.29 10.27 29.45
C PRO A 330 -44.53 10.37 30.36
N PHE A 331 -44.69 9.45 31.30
CA PHE A 331 -45.83 9.36 32.22
C PHE A 331 -45.50 9.90 33.62
N ASP A 332 -44.22 10.13 33.91
CA ASP A 332 -43.78 10.71 35.18
C ASP A 332 -44.06 12.23 35.17
N ASP A 333 -44.52 12.76 36.29
CA ASP A 333 -44.79 14.19 36.47
C ASP A 333 -43.52 14.97 36.86
N GLY A 334 -42.37 14.28 36.93
CA GLY A 334 -41.08 14.80 37.38
C GLY A 334 -41.00 14.98 38.90
N GLY A 335 -42.06 14.61 39.63
CA GLY A 335 -42.15 14.67 41.08
C GLY A 335 -41.85 13.34 41.77
N GLY A 336 -41.64 12.25 41.03
CA GLY A 336 -41.28 10.93 41.56
C GLY A 336 -42.34 10.31 42.47
N ARG A 337 -43.59 10.81 42.41
CA ARG A 337 -44.70 10.38 43.29
C ARG A 337 -45.56 9.27 42.69
N LEU A 338 -45.56 9.16 41.36
CA LEU A 338 -46.45 8.27 40.62
C LEU A 338 -45.95 6.82 40.55
N PHE A 339 -44.63 6.61 40.61
CA PHE A 339 -44.00 5.31 40.44
C PHE A 339 -43.03 5.00 41.57
N SER A 340 -43.10 3.78 42.12
CA SER A 340 -42.04 3.17 42.92
C SER A 340 -41.38 2.07 42.11
N VAL A 341 -40.06 2.11 41.94
CA VAL A 341 -39.32 1.14 41.11
C VAL A 341 -38.22 0.49 41.95
N GLU A 342 -38.29 -0.83 42.13
CA GLU A 342 -37.33 -1.55 42.97
C GLU A 342 -36.97 -2.93 42.40
N GLY A 343 -35.68 -3.26 42.33
CA GLY A 343 -35.25 -4.61 41.99
C GLY A 343 -33.74 -4.72 41.75
N PRO A 344 -33.21 -5.95 41.66
CA PRO A 344 -31.79 -6.18 41.43
C PRO A 344 -31.38 -5.85 40.00
N HIS A 345 -30.08 -5.65 39.78
CA HIS A 345 -29.55 -5.40 38.44
C HIS A 345 -29.67 -6.67 37.56
N VAL A 346 -30.63 -6.67 36.63
CA VAL A 346 -30.91 -7.78 35.70
C VAL A 346 -30.89 -7.24 34.27
N ARG A 347 -30.07 -7.86 33.41
CA ARG A 347 -30.05 -7.59 31.97
C ARG A 347 -30.98 -8.57 31.25
N LEU A 348 -31.66 -8.07 30.22
CA LEU A 348 -32.56 -8.85 29.37
C LEU A 348 -32.06 -8.86 27.93
N GLU A 349 -32.19 -10.01 27.27
CA GLU A 349 -31.89 -10.12 25.84
C GLU A 349 -32.71 -9.12 24.99
N PRO A 350 -32.21 -8.68 23.82
CA PRO A 350 -32.89 -7.67 23.00
C PRO A 350 -34.35 -7.96 22.66
N ARG A 351 -34.69 -9.23 22.40
CA ARG A 351 -36.07 -9.64 22.09
C ARG A 351 -37.01 -9.46 23.28
N VAL A 352 -36.53 -9.78 24.47
CA VAL A 352 -37.30 -9.65 25.72
C VAL A 352 -37.41 -8.17 26.11
N THR A 353 -36.34 -7.40 25.93
CA THR A 353 -36.31 -5.95 26.13
C THR A 353 -37.42 -5.26 25.35
N LEU A 354 -37.56 -5.59 24.06
CA LEU A 354 -38.60 -5.04 23.19
C LEU A 354 -40.01 -5.38 23.69
N ALA A 355 -40.24 -6.66 23.99
CA ALA A 355 -41.55 -7.14 24.45
C ALA A 355 -41.95 -6.52 25.79
N LEU A 356 -41.02 -6.45 26.75
CA LEU A 356 -41.25 -5.84 28.06
C LEU A 356 -41.49 -4.33 27.93
N SER A 357 -40.73 -3.63 27.09
CA SER A 357 -40.93 -2.19 26.85
C SER A 357 -42.33 -1.88 26.33
N MET A 358 -42.82 -2.68 25.37
CA MET A 358 -44.17 -2.52 24.85
C MET A 358 -45.24 -2.86 25.90
N ALA A 359 -45.04 -3.93 26.67
CA ALA A 359 -45.97 -4.32 27.74
C ALA A 359 -46.10 -3.22 28.81
N LEU A 360 -44.98 -2.67 29.26
CA LEU A 360 -44.95 -1.57 30.24
C LEU A 360 -45.59 -0.30 29.70
N HIS A 361 -45.35 0.03 28.43
CA HIS A 361 -45.99 1.19 27.80
C HIS A 361 -47.52 1.06 27.74
N GLU A 362 -48.02 -0.13 27.38
CA GLU A 362 -49.46 -0.39 27.35
C GLU A 362 -50.06 -0.38 28.77
N LEU A 363 -49.36 -0.94 29.78
CA LEU A 363 -49.77 -0.86 31.18
C LEU A 363 -49.85 0.58 31.68
N ALA A 364 -48.81 1.39 31.45
CA ALA A 364 -48.79 2.81 31.84
C ALA A 364 -49.90 3.61 31.14
N THR A 365 -50.12 3.35 29.85
CA THR A 365 -51.19 4.00 29.09
C THR A 365 -52.56 3.64 29.67
N ASN A 366 -52.79 2.39 30.03
CA ASN A 366 -54.03 1.95 30.66
C ASN A 366 -54.21 2.54 32.06
N ALA A 367 -53.15 2.57 32.86
CA ALA A 367 -53.15 3.18 34.18
C ALA A 367 -53.51 4.68 34.11
N ALA A 368 -52.97 5.41 33.11
CA ALA A 368 -53.26 6.83 32.92
C ALA A 368 -54.69 7.11 32.41
N LYS A 369 -55.23 6.22 31.57
CA LYS A 369 -56.58 6.39 31.00
C LYS A 369 -57.69 5.92 31.94
N TYR A 370 -57.47 4.82 32.64
CA TYR A 370 -58.53 4.07 33.33
C TYR A 370 -58.16 3.61 34.75
N GLY A 371 -56.87 3.62 35.10
CA GLY A 371 -56.36 3.02 36.34
C GLY A 371 -55.82 4.04 37.33
N ALA A 372 -54.80 3.64 38.10
CA ALA A 372 -54.28 4.44 39.21
C ALA A 372 -53.74 5.82 38.78
N LEU A 373 -53.03 5.91 37.65
CA LEU A 373 -52.45 7.17 37.20
C LEU A 373 -53.48 8.19 36.69
N HIS A 374 -54.75 7.80 36.55
CA HIS A 374 -55.83 8.71 36.19
C HIS A 374 -56.22 9.67 37.33
N VAL A 375 -55.93 9.31 38.59
CA VAL A 375 -56.36 10.04 39.78
C VAL A 375 -55.16 10.54 40.60
N ALA A 376 -55.29 11.71 41.23
CA ALA A 376 -54.19 12.38 41.93
C ALA A 376 -53.60 11.61 43.13
N GLY A 377 -54.32 10.59 43.65
CA GLY A 377 -53.86 9.75 44.75
C GLY A 377 -53.39 8.36 44.33
N GLY A 378 -53.36 8.07 43.03
CA GLY A 378 -52.97 6.75 42.54
C GLY A 378 -51.45 6.61 42.41
N HIS A 379 -51.01 5.37 42.56
CA HIS A 379 -49.60 5.01 42.59
C HIS A 379 -49.38 3.65 41.93
N VAL A 380 -48.24 3.50 41.26
CA VAL A 380 -47.83 2.26 40.61
C VAL A 380 -46.52 1.77 41.21
N THR A 381 -46.53 0.55 41.74
CA THR A 381 -45.33 -0.14 42.21
C THR A 381 -44.85 -1.11 41.15
N ILE A 382 -43.60 -0.95 40.72
CA ILE A 382 -42.91 -1.81 39.77
C ILE A 382 -41.76 -2.47 40.51
N SER A 383 -41.84 -3.78 40.72
CA SER A 383 -40.81 -4.51 41.43
C SER A 383 -40.40 -5.79 40.73
N TRP A 384 -39.15 -6.19 40.89
CA TRP A 384 -38.69 -7.50 40.43
C TRP A 384 -37.67 -8.12 41.36
N SER A 385 -37.59 -9.44 41.32
CA SER A 385 -36.66 -10.24 42.10
C SER A 385 -36.14 -11.42 41.29
N VAL A 386 -34.96 -11.92 41.68
CA VAL A 386 -34.35 -13.10 41.08
C VAL A 386 -34.27 -14.19 42.14
N GLY A 387 -35.02 -15.28 41.91
CA GLY A 387 -35.03 -16.46 42.76
C GLY A 387 -34.40 -17.67 42.09
N ILE A 388 -34.31 -18.77 42.83
CA ILE A 388 -33.96 -20.09 42.31
C ILE A 388 -35.25 -20.92 42.28
N GLY A 389 -35.62 -21.43 41.11
CA GLY A 389 -36.77 -22.33 40.92
C GLY A 389 -36.38 -23.63 40.22
N GLU A 390 -37.37 -24.47 39.91
CA GLU A 390 -37.14 -25.66 39.08
C GLU A 390 -36.59 -25.23 37.71
N GLY A 391 -35.36 -25.63 37.41
CA GLY A 391 -34.67 -25.33 36.15
C GLY A 391 -33.71 -24.14 36.16
N GLY A 392 -33.46 -23.47 37.29
CA GLY A 392 -32.40 -22.46 37.42
C GLY A 392 -32.87 -21.12 38.00
N ARG A 393 -32.20 -20.02 37.61
CA ARG A 393 -32.59 -18.66 38.03
C ARG A 393 -33.90 -18.27 37.35
N ARG A 394 -34.83 -17.71 38.13
CA ARG A 394 -36.12 -17.22 37.64
C ARG A 394 -36.31 -15.76 38.01
N LEU A 395 -36.82 -14.98 37.07
CA LEU A 395 -37.28 -13.62 37.26
C LEU A 395 -38.75 -13.64 37.68
N ALA A 396 -39.04 -13.03 38.82
CA ALA A 396 -40.38 -12.63 39.22
C ALA A 396 -40.49 -11.12 39.07
N PHE A 397 -41.34 -10.64 38.17
CA PHE A 397 -41.63 -9.23 37.94
C PHE A 397 -43.08 -8.94 38.31
N MET A 398 -43.33 -7.78 38.92
CA MET A 398 -44.63 -7.35 39.37
C MET A 398 -44.86 -5.87 39.08
N TRP A 399 -46.04 -5.57 38.53
CA TRP A 399 -46.64 -4.26 38.43
C TRP A 399 -47.90 -4.27 39.27
N GLU A 400 -48.06 -3.31 40.18
CA GLU A 400 -49.22 -3.21 41.05
C GLU A 400 -49.72 -1.76 41.08
N GLU A 401 -50.99 -1.57 40.73
CA GLU A 401 -51.68 -0.29 40.84
C GLU A 401 -52.41 -0.19 42.18
N THR A 402 -52.30 0.97 42.84
CA THR A 402 -52.98 1.26 44.10
C THR A 402 -53.52 2.69 44.12
N GLY A 403 -54.52 2.96 44.97
CA GLY A 403 -55.10 4.31 45.09
C GLY A 403 -55.89 4.78 43.86
N GLY A 404 -56.15 3.88 42.92
CA GLY A 404 -56.92 4.13 41.70
C GLY A 404 -58.44 3.96 41.88
N PRO A 405 -59.22 4.20 40.81
CA PRO A 405 -60.64 3.89 40.77
C PRO A 405 -60.89 2.38 40.86
N VAL A 406 -62.10 1.98 41.29
CA VAL A 406 -62.48 0.56 41.38
C VAL A 406 -62.39 -0.09 40.01
N VAL A 407 -61.53 -1.12 39.90
CA VAL A 407 -61.31 -1.83 38.64
C VAL A 407 -62.31 -2.98 38.50
N THR A 408 -62.91 -3.09 37.33
CA THR A 408 -63.77 -4.22 36.95
C THR A 408 -63.17 -4.96 35.76
N THR A 409 -63.31 -6.28 35.73
CA THR A 409 -62.83 -7.12 34.61
C THR A 409 -63.37 -6.62 33.26
N PRO A 410 -62.50 -6.29 32.29
CA PRO A 410 -62.95 -5.76 31.01
C PRO A 410 -63.75 -6.81 30.21
N THR A 411 -64.85 -6.38 29.61
CA THR A 411 -65.74 -7.22 28.78
C THR A 411 -65.16 -7.51 27.38
N ARG A 412 -64.14 -6.76 26.96
CA ARG A 412 -63.38 -6.98 25.72
C ARG A 412 -61.89 -7.05 26.03
N THR A 413 -61.23 -8.11 25.58
CA THR A 413 -59.76 -8.21 25.65
C THR A 413 -59.15 -7.53 24.43
N GLY A 414 -58.56 -6.35 24.65
CA GLY A 414 -57.87 -5.59 23.62
C GLY A 414 -56.49 -6.15 23.26
N PHE A 415 -55.82 -5.50 22.31
CA PHE A 415 -54.46 -5.85 21.90
C PHE A 415 -53.44 -5.82 23.05
N GLY A 416 -53.51 -4.81 23.93
CA GLY A 416 -52.59 -4.65 25.07
C GLY A 416 -52.58 -5.90 25.96
N SER A 417 -53.75 -6.37 26.42
CA SER A 417 -53.86 -7.58 27.24
C SER A 417 -53.38 -8.84 26.50
N ARG A 418 -53.65 -8.97 25.19
CA ARG A 418 -53.16 -10.12 24.39
C ARG A 418 -51.65 -10.09 24.17
N MET A 419 -51.06 -8.91 23.96
CA MET A 419 -49.62 -8.72 23.82
C MET A 419 -48.90 -9.02 25.13
N ILE A 420 -49.40 -8.45 26.23
CA ILE A 420 -48.85 -8.62 27.58
C ILE A 420 -48.88 -10.09 28.01
N GLU A 421 -49.98 -10.82 27.77
CA GLU A 421 -50.11 -12.20 28.25
C GLU A 421 -49.54 -13.25 27.28
N ARG A 422 -49.65 -13.09 25.96
CA ARG A 422 -49.20 -14.12 25.00
C ARG A 422 -47.81 -13.86 24.44
N VAL A 423 -47.53 -12.65 23.96
CA VAL A 423 -46.28 -12.35 23.25
C VAL A 423 -45.12 -12.31 24.24
N LEU A 424 -45.30 -11.67 25.39
CA LEU A 424 -44.29 -11.61 26.43
C LEU A 424 -44.01 -12.99 27.05
N ALA A 425 -45.05 -13.75 27.39
CA ALA A 425 -44.91 -15.11 27.92
C ALA A 425 -44.16 -16.05 26.95
N GLN A 426 -44.44 -15.95 25.65
CA GLN A 426 -43.74 -16.73 24.62
C GLN A 426 -42.27 -16.35 24.51
N HIS A 427 -41.93 -15.06 24.51
CA HIS A 427 -40.54 -14.62 24.42
C HIS A 427 -39.73 -14.95 25.67
N MET A 428 -40.33 -14.89 26.85
CA MET A 428 -39.67 -15.19 28.12
C MET A 428 -39.74 -16.68 28.51
N ARG A 429 -40.43 -17.51 27.73
CA ARG A 429 -40.70 -18.93 28.05
C ARG A 429 -41.26 -19.10 29.46
N GLY A 430 -42.11 -18.16 29.86
CA GLY A 430 -42.64 -18.04 31.21
C GLY A 430 -44.15 -17.89 31.21
N THR A 431 -44.67 -17.40 32.32
CA THR A 431 -46.07 -17.03 32.48
C THR A 431 -46.18 -15.54 32.70
N ALA A 432 -47.15 -14.91 32.06
CA ALA A 432 -47.48 -13.50 32.24
C ALA A 432 -48.99 -13.41 32.47
N ARG A 433 -49.44 -12.76 33.55
CA ARG A 433 -50.84 -12.73 33.96
C ARG A 433 -51.25 -11.36 34.46
N ILE A 434 -52.44 -10.91 34.05
CA ILE A 434 -53.09 -9.71 34.57
C ILE A 434 -54.26 -10.12 35.47
N GLU A 435 -54.27 -9.60 36.69
CA GLU A 435 -55.37 -9.70 37.64
C GLU A 435 -56.03 -8.33 37.82
N TYR A 436 -57.35 -8.28 37.69
CA TYR A 436 -58.15 -7.08 37.93
C TYR A 436 -58.76 -7.19 39.34
N ARG A 437 -58.15 -6.51 40.32
CA ARG A 437 -58.63 -6.45 41.70
C ARG A 437 -59.41 -5.17 41.91
N ASP A 438 -60.36 -5.16 42.84
CA ASP A 438 -61.11 -3.96 43.22
C ASP A 438 -60.20 -2.80 43.66
N THR A 439 -59.03 -3.12 44.22
CA THR A 439 -57.98 -2.18 44.63
C THR A 439 -57.08 -1.66 43.51
N GLY A 440 -57.07 -2.31 42.33
CA GLY A 440 -56.19 -1.97 41.22
C GLY A 440 -55.82 -3.15 40.32
N VAL A 441 -55.11 -2.86 39.23
CA VAL A 441 -54.57 -3.88 38.32
C VAL A 441 -53.25 -4.41 38.86
N VAL A 442 -53.10 -5.74 38.89
CA VAL A 442 -51.85 -6.42 39.22
C VAL A 442 -51.40 -7.23 38.02
N PHE A 443 -50.19 -6.98 37.55
CA PHE A 443 -49.57 -7.74 36.47
C PHE A 443 -48.31 -8.44 36.98
N THR A 444 -48.18 -9.73 36.67
CA THR A 444 -47.06 -10.55 37.13
C THR A 444 -46.43 -11.31 35.97
N ILE A 445 -45.10 -11.43 36.01
CA ILE A 445 -44.32 -12.30 35.14
C ILE A 445 -43.52 -13.25 36.01
N ASP A 446 -43.55 -14.53 35.65
CA ASP A 446 -42.64 -15.54 36.17
C ASP A 446 -41.98 -16.25 34.99
N ALA A 447 -40.67 -16.07 34.84
CA ALA A 447 -39.92 -16.60 33.71
C ALA A 447 -38.51 -17.05 34.10
N PRO A 448 -37.93 -18.05 33.42
CA PRO A 448 -36.51 -18.35 33.51
C PRO A 448 -35.65 -17.18 32.99
N LEU A 449 -34.49 -16.95 33.61
CA LEU A 449 -33.47 -15.96 33.20
C LEU A 449 -32.39 -16.56 32.32
#